data_AF-A0A1C7H262-F1
#
_entry.id   AF-A0A1C7H262-F1
#
_cell.length_a   1.000
_cell.length_b   1.000
_cell.length_c   1.000
_cell.angle_alpha   90.00
_cell.angle_beta   90.00
_cell.angle_gamma   90.00
#
_symmetry.space_group_name_H-M   'P 1'
#
loop_
_entity.id
_entity.type
_entity.pdbx_description
1 polymer ?
#
loop_
_entity_poly.entity_id
_entity_poly.type
_entity_poly.pdbx_seq_one_letter_code
_entity_poly.pdbx_strand_id
1 'polypeptide(L)'
;MKKNIIITLLAAATLTSCGEYNKLLKSTDYEYKYEAAKNYFAKGQYNRSATLLNELITILKGTDKAEESLYMLGMSYYNQKDYQTAAQTFITYFNTYPRGTFTELARFHAGKALFLDTPEPRLDQSSTYQAIQQLQMFMEYFPNSTKKQEAQDMIFALQDKLVLKELYSAKLYYNLGNYLGNNYESCVITAQNALKDYPYTDYREELSILILRARYEMAIYSVEDKKMERYRETVDEYYAFKNEFPESKYLKEAEKIFNESQKVIKD
;
A
#
# COMPACT_ATOMS: atom_id res chain seq x y z
N MET A 1 29.30 6.38 42.32
CA MET A 1 28.25 6.06 43.33
C MET A 1 26.87 6.55 42.92
N LYS A 2 26.64 7.85 42.64
CA LYS A 2 25.32 8.37 42.23
C LYS A 2 24.72 7.69 40.98
N LYS A 3 25.54 7.38 39.97
CA LYS A 3 25.11 6.67 38.74
C LYS A 3 24.63 5.24 39.04
N ASN A 4 25.31 4.52 39.92
CA ASN A 4 24.92 3.16 40.31
C ASN A 4 23.65 3.16 41.16
N ILE A 5 23.47 4.16 42.05
CA ILE A 5 22.23 4.33 42.82
C ILE A 5 21.03 4.60 41.92
N ILE A 6 21.17 5.45 40.89
CA ILE A 6 20.11 5.71 39.90
C ILE A 6 19.78 4.44 39.12
N ILE A 7 20.78 3.67 38.68
CA ILE A 7 20.56 2.41 37.96
C ILE A 7 19.82 1.39 38.85
N THR A 8 20.21 1.25 40.12
CA THR A 8 19.55 0.33 41.06
C THR A 8 18.11 0.77 41.37
N LEU A 9 17.84 2.07 41.52
CA LEU A 9 16.49 2.61 41.70
C LEU A 9 15.61 2.40 40.46
N LEU A 10 16.17 2.59 39.26
CA LEU A 10 15.46 2.33 38.00
C LEU A 10 15.11 0.84 37.87
N ALA A 11 16.04 -0.06 38.23
CA ALA A 11 15.83 -1.50 38.22
C ALA A 11 14.79 -1.95 39.27
N ALA A 12 14.78 -1.34 40.45
CA ALA A 12 13.76 -1.64 41.46
C ALA A 12 12.36 -1.19 41.03
N ALA A 13 12.24 -0.03 40.36
CA ALA A 13 10.98 0.50 39.86
C ALA A 13 10.38 -0.33 38.71
N THR A 14 11.21 -0.96 37.87
CA THR A 14 10.71 -1.85 36.80
C THR A 14 10.22 -3.19 37.33
N LEU A 15 10.86 -3.73 38.39
CA LEU A 15 10.48 -4.99 39.01
C LEU A 15 9.12 -4.93 39.72
N THR A 16 8.82 -3.83 40.43
CA THR A 16 7.53 -3.65 41.11
C THR A 16 6.37 -3.52 40.12
N SER A 17 6.59 -2.85 38.98
CA SER A 17 5.59 -2.73 37.93
C SER A 17 5.18 -4.08 37.32
N CYS A 18 6.13 -5.01 37.16
CA CYS A 18 5.82 -6.35 36.64
C CYS A 18 5.03 -7.20 37.64
N GLY A 19 5.30 -7.06 38.94
CA GLY A 19 4.58 -7.78 40.00
C GLY A 19 3.09 -7.40 40.06
N GLU A 20 2.79 -6.10 40.06
CA GLU A 20 1.41 -5.61 40.08
C GLU A 20 0.64 -5.95 38.80
N TYR A 21 1.30 -5.90 37.63
CA TYR A 21 0.69 -6.31 36.37
C TYR A 21 0.31 -7.80 36.36
N ASN A 22 1.16 -8.68 36.90
CA ASN A 22 0.84 -10.11 37.01
C ASN A 22 -0.32 -10.40 37.97
N LYS A 23 -0.46 -9.63 39.06
CA LYS A 23 -1.63 -9.72 39.93
C LYS A 23 -2.90 -9.29 39.20
N LEU A 24 -2.83 -8.18 38.46
CA LEU A 24 -3.93 -7.68 37.65
C LEU A 24 -4.39 -8.70 36.60
N LEU A 25 -3.47 -9.33 35.87
CA LEU A 25 -3.81 -10.38 34.89
C LEU A 25 -4.56 -11.56 35.50
N LYS A 26 -4.27 -11.92 36.75
CA LYS A 26 -4.96 -13.01 37.46
C LYS A 26 -6.26 -12.60 38.14
N SER A 27 -6.59 -11.30 38.14
CA SER A 27 -7.82 -10.80 38.75
C SER A 27 -9.05 -11.31 38.00
N THR A 28 -10.09 -11.67 38.76
CA THR A 28 -11.43 -11.95 38.22
C THR A 28 -12.33 -10.72 38.22
N ASP A 29 -11.82 -9.57 38.68
CA ASP A 29 -12.50 -8.28 38.59
C ASP A 29 -12.29 -7.68 37.19
N TYR A 30 -13.29 -7.88 36.33
CA TYR A 30 -13.25 -7.45 34.93
C TYR A 30 -13.35 -5.93 34.77
N GLU A 31 -14.06 -5.25 35.68
CA GLU A 31 -14.15 -3.79 35.67
C GLU A 31 -12.78 -3.18 36.00
N TYR A 32 -12.12 -3.71 37.03
CA TYR A 32 -10.76 -3.30 37.37
C TYR A 32 -9.77 -3.54 36.23
N LYS A 33 -9.86 -4.70 35.54
CA LYS A 33 -9.05 -4.98 34.36
C LYS A 33 -9.32 -4.02 33.21
N TYR A 34 -10.57 -3.67 32.97
CA TYR A 34 -10.96 -2.73 31.93
C TYR A 34 -10.38 -1.33 32.17
N GLU A 35 -10.57 -0.79 33.37
CA GLU A 35 -10.02 0.52 33.73
C GLU A 35 -8.49 0.54 33.70
N ALA A 36 -7.85 -0.56 34.11
CA ALA A 36 -6.41 -0.70 33.96
C ALA A 36 -5.96 -0.73 32.48
N ALA A 37 -6.70 -1.40 31.59
CA ALA A 37 -6.41 -1.40 30.16
C ALA A 37 -6.48 0.00 29.57
N LYS A 38 -7.52 0.78 29.90
CA LYS A 38 -7.64 2.21 29.53
C LYS A 38 -6.45 3.02 30.02
N ASN A 39 -6.04 2.81 31.27
CA ASN A 39 -4.89 3.49 31.86
C ASN A 39 -3.58 3.16 31.10
N TYR A 40 -3.37 1.88 30.78
CA TYR A 40 -2.21 1.46 29.99
C TYR A 40 -2.23 2.03 28.57
N PHE A 41 -3.39 2.04 27.92
CA PHE A 41 -3.57 2.66 26.61
C PHE A 41 -3.21 4.14 26.63
N ALA A 42 -3.75 4.90 27.59
CA ALA A 42 -3.48 6.32 27.76
C ALA A 42 -1.99 6.63 28.03
N LYS A 43 -1.27 5.70 28.68
CA LYS A 43 0.18 5.78 28.92
C LYS A 43 1.04 5.29 27.75
N GLY A 44 0.45 4.91 26.63
CA GLY A 44 1.16 4.33 25.48
C GLY A 44 1.71 2.91 25.73
N GLN A 45 1.28 2.25 26.80
CA GLN A 45 1.66 0.86 27.13
C GLN A 45 0.75 -0.11 26.37
N TYR A 46 0.77 -0.02 25.03
CA TYR A 46 -0.19 -0.70 24.17
C TYR A 46 -0.15 -2.23 24.29
N ASN A 47 1.02 -2.84 24.49
CA ASN A 47 1.13 -4.29 24.70
C ASN A 47 0.31 -4.74 25.93
N ARG A 48 0.43 -4.00 27.05
CA ARG A 48 -0.30 -4.30 28.28
C ARG A 48 -1.80 -4.07 28.14
N SER A 49 -2.17 -2.98 27.47
CA SER A 49 -3.57 -2.70 27.10
C SER A 49 -4.15 -3.85 26.27
N ALA A 50 -3.48 -4.25 25.18
CA ALA A 50 -3.93 -5.31 24.29
C ALA A 50 -4.06 -6.66 25.00
N THR A 51 -3.10 -7.05 25.85
CA THR A 51 -3.21 -8.30 26.63
C THR A 51 -4.46 -8.33 27.48
N LEU A 52 -4.73 -7.27 28.26
CA LEU A 52 -5.92 -7.19 29.10
C LEU A 52 -7.20 -7.19 28.27
N LEU A 53 -7.24 -6.43 27.18
CA LEU A 53 -8.42 -6.33 26.32
C LEU A 53 -8.75 -7.66 25.64
N ASN A 54 -7.75 -8.45 25.22
CA ASN A 54 -8.00 -9.77 24.63
C ASN A 54 -8.73 -10.73 25.58
N GLU A 55 -8.48 -10.65 26.89
CA GLU A 55 -9.23 -11.43 27.87
C GLU A 55 -10.66 -10.90 28.05
N LEU A 56 -10.87 -9.59 27.84
CA LEU A 56 -12.11 -8.90 28.12
C LEU A 56 -13.09 -8.86 26.95
N ILE A 57 -12.63 -8.86 25.69
CA ILE A 57 -13.51 -8.63 24.51
C ILE A 57 -14.71 -9.60 24.45
N THR A 58 -14.51 -10.87 24.80
CA THR A 58 -15.58 -11.88 24.79
C THR A 58 -16.52 -11.69 25.99
N ILE A 59 -15.98 -11.28 27.13
CA ILE A 59 -16.71 -11.10 28.39
C ILE A 59 -17.59 -9.85 28.34
N LEU A 60 -17.04 -8.76 27.81
CA LEU A 60 -17.72 -7.47 27.70
C LEU A 60 -18.72 -7.42 26.54
N LYS A 61 -18.78 -8.44 25.68
CA LYS A 61 -19.71 -8.48 24.55
C LYS A 61 -21.16 -8.32 25.04
N GLY A 62 -21.89 -7.36 24.45
CA GLY A 62 -23.27 -7.05 24.84
C GLY A 62 -23.41 -6.06 26.01
N THR A 63 -22.30 -5.58 26.58
CA THR A 63 -22.28 -4.49 27.55
C THR A 63 -22.06 -3.14 26.88
N ASP A 64 -22.21 -2.05 27.64
CA ASP A 64 -21.90 -0.68 27.24
C ASP A 64 -20.41 -0.44 26.95
N LYS A 65 -19.52 -1.29 27.48
CA LYS A 65 -18.06 -1.23 27.29
C LYS A 65 -17.56 -1.99 26.08
N ALA A 66 -18.42 -2.74 25.40
CA ALA A 66 -18.01 -3.68 24.36
C ALA A 66 -17.37 -2.97 23.15
N GLU A 67 -17.98 -1.85 22.73
CA GLU A 67 -17.51 -1.07 21.60
C GLU A 67 -16.16 -0.39 21.90
N GLU A 68 -16.09 0.36 23.00
CA GLU A 68 -14.87 1.08 23.40
C GLU A 68 -13.70 0.11 23.55
N SER A 69 -13.93 -1.05 24.18
CA SER A 69 -12.92 -2.09 24.39
C SER A 69 -12.36 -2.62 23.07
N LEU A 70 -13.23 -2.96 22.11
CA LEU A 70 -12.81 -3.55 20.84
C LEU A 70 -12.11 -2.51 19.94
N TYR A 71 -12.59 -1.27 19.92
CA TYR A 71 -11.91 -0.20 19.19
C TYR A 71 -10.54 0.13 19.82
N MET A 72 -10.46 0.21 21.14
CA MET A 72 -9.20 0.44 21.87
C MET A 72 -8.20 -0.71 21.68
N LEU A 73 -8.67 -1.95 21.51
CA LEU A 73 -7.83 -3.09 21.16
C LEU A 73 -7.22 -2.92 19.77
N GLY A 74 -8.04 -2.55 18.77
CA GLY A 74 -7.56 -2.25 17.41
C GLY A 74 -6.54 -1.12 17.41
N MET A 75 -6.80 -0.04 18.14
CA MET A 75 -5.86 1.06 18.32
C MET A 75 -4.59 0.64 19.08
N SER A 76 -4.69 -0.29 20.03
CA SER A 76 -3.51 -0.83 20.72
C SER A 76 -2.60 -1.56 19.73
N TYR A 77 -3.14 -2.40 18.85
CA TYR A 77 -2.36 -3.06 17.80
C TYR A 77 -1.79 -2.06 16.79
N TYR A 78 -2.60 -1.08 16.37
CA TYR A 78 -2.19 -0.05 15.43
C TYR A 78 -0.94 0.71 15.94
N ASN A 79 -0.95 1.11 17.22
CA ASN A 79 0.17 1.84 17.81
C ASN A 79 1.38 0.94 18.12
N GLN A 80 1.19 -0.39 18.20
CA GLN A 80 2.28 -1.38 18.22
C GLN A 80 2.91 -1.61 16.84
N LYS A 81 2.32 -1.03 15.78
CA LYS A 81 2.64 -1.30 14.37
C LYS A 81 2.33 -2.74 13.94
N ASP A 82 1.51 -3.45 14.71
CA ASP A 82 0.91 -4.71 14.29
C ASP A 82 -0.33 -4.39 13.44
N TYR A 83 -0.07 -3.88 12.24
CA TYR A 83 -1.10 -3.29 11.39
C TYR A 83 -2.07 -4.33 10.85
N GLN A 84 -1.60 -5.55 10.58
CA GLN A 84 -2.45 -6.64 10.11
C GLN A 84 -3.47 -7.03 11.19
N THR A 85 -3.03 -7.20 12.44
CA THR A 85 -3.94 -7.52 13.56
C THR A 85 -4.85 -6.32 13.88
N ALA A 86 -4.34 -5.10 13.78
CA ALA A 86 -5.14 -3.89 13.94
C ALA A 86 -6.28 -3.82 12.91
N ALA A 87 -5.96 -3.98 11.62
CA ALA A 87 -6.94 -3.97 10.54
C ALA A 87 -8.03 -5.01 10.77
N GLN A 88 -7.65 -6.25 11.09
CA GLN A 88 -8.60 -7.31 11.36
C GLN A 88 -9.50 -7.00 12.57
N THR A 89 -8.94 -6.38 13.61
CA THR A 89 -9.69 -5.96 14.81
C THR A 89 -10.70 -4.86 14.47
N PHE A 90 -10.31 -3.87 13.66
CA PHE A 90 -11.24 -2.83 13.20
C PHE A 90 -12.32 -3.37 12.26
N ILE A 91 -12.00 -4.34 11.40
CA ILE A 91 -12.99 -5.04 10.57
C ILE A 91 -14.00 -5.78 11.44
N THR A 92 -13.53 -6.50 12.46
CA THR A 92 -14.40 -7.13 13.45
C THR A 92 -15.28 -6.09 14.15
N TYR A 93 -14.75 -4.93 14.50
CA TYR A 93 -15.51 -3.84 15.12
C TYR A 93 -16.68 -3.40 14.25
N PHE A 94 -16.45 -2.96 13.00
CA PHE A 94 -17.54 -2.41 12.20
C PHE A 94 -18.53 -3.46 11.71
N ASN A 95 -18.13 -4.74 11.65
CA ASN A 95 -19.04 -5.85 11.36
C ASN A 95 -19.92 -6.19 12.57
N THR A 96 -19.39 -6.07 13.78
CA THR A 96 -20.14 -6.33 15.02
C THR A 96 -21.03 -5.15 15.41
N TYR A 97 -20.51 -3.93 15.21
CA TYR A 97 -21.14 -2.67 15.59
C TYR A 97 -21.22 -1.74 14.36
N PRO A 98 -22.09 -2.03 13.38
CA PRO A 98 -22.19 -1.25 12.14
C PRO A 98 -22.80 0.15 12.34
N ARG A 99 -23.39 0.43 13.52
CA ARG A 99 -23.91 1.74 13.94
C ARG A 99 -23.27 2.22 15.24
N GLY A 100 -22.11 1.65 15.56
CA GLY A 100 -21.36 1.96 16.76
C GLY A 100 -20.76 3.35 16.72
N THR A 101 -20.36 3.84 17.89
CA THR A 101 -19.80 5.20 18.06
C THR A 101 -18.52 5.39 17.24
N PHE A 102 -17.73 4.32 17.09
CA PHE A 102 -16.44 4.36 16.39
C PHE A 102 -16.49 3.76 14.99
N THR A 103 -17.66 3.47 14.41
CA THR A 103 -17.74 2.75 13.12
C THR A 103 -17.02 3.49 11.99
N GLU A 104 -17.21 4.80 11.90
CA GLU A 104 -16.53 5.64 10.91
C GLU A 104 -15.00 5.54 11.06
N LEU A 105 -14.50 5.75 12.27
CA LEU A 105 -13.08 5.69 12.57
C LEU A 105 -12.52 4.28 12.38
N ALA A 106 -13.24 3.23 12.76
CA ALA A 106 -12.81 1.84 12.59
C ALA A 106 -12.66 1.49 11.11
N ARG A 107 -13.61 1.87 10.25
CA ARG A 107 -13.49 1.65 8.80
C ARG A 107 -12.27 2.38 8.23
N PHE A 108 -12.07 3.64 8.62
CA PHE A 108 -10.90 4.41 8.20
C PHE A 108 -9.59 3.76 8.67
N HIS A 109 -9.49 3.40 9.95
CA HIS A 109 -8.29 2.80 10.52
C HIS A 109 -8.00 1.39 9.99
N ALA A 110 -9.01 0.62 9.58
CA ALA A 110 -8.80 -0.65 8.90
C ALA A 110 -8.01 -0.45 7.59
N GLY A 111 -8.49 0.46 6.73
CA GLY A 111 -7.80 0.80 5.48
C GLY A 111 -6.42 1.43 5.72
N LYS A 112 -6.30 2.35 6.69
CA LYS A 112 -5.04 3.00 7.04
C LYS A 112 -4.00 2.02 7.60
N ALA A 113 -4.40 1.07 8.43
CA ALA A 113 -3.50 0.05 8.95
C ALA A 113 -2.95 -0.79 7.79
N LEU A 114 -3.82 -1.28 6.91
CA LEU A 114 -3.39 -2.03 5.72
C LEU A 114 -2.48 -1.22 4.81
N PHE A 115 -2.79 0.07 4.59
CA PHE A 115 -1.93 1.00 3.85
C PHE A 115 -0.50 1.02 4.40
N LEU A 116 -0.34 1.13 5.73
CA LEU A 116 0.96 1.17 6.40
C LEU A 116 1.70 -0.17 6.35
N ASP A 117 1.00 -1.27 6.14
CA ASP A 117 1.54 -2.63 6.05
C ASP A 117 1.89 -3.05 4.61
N THR A 118 1.58 -2.21 3.61
CA THR A 118 1.79 -2.57 2.21
C THR A 118 3.28 -2.71 1.87
N PRO A 119 3.70 -3.78 1.19
CA PRO A 119 5.11 -4.05 0.91
C PRO A 119 5.68 -3.10 -0.16
N GLU A 120 6.98 -3.22 -0.44
CA GLU A 120 7.60 -2.54 -1.57
C GLU A 120 7.04 -3.05 -2.92
N PRO A 121 7.09 -2.26 -4.02
CA PRO A 121 6.42 -2.59 -5.28
C PRO A 121 6.78 -3.96 -5.88
N ARG A 122 8.01 -4.46 -5.68
CA ARG A 122 8.49 -5.70 -6.32
C ARG A 122 7.88 -6.96 -5.71
N LEU A 123 7.36 -6.89 -4.49
CA LEU A 123 6.79 -8.02 -3.78
C LEU A 123 5.32 -8.24 -4.20
N ASP A 124 4.71 -9.29 -3.66
CA ASP A 124 3.27 -9.55 -3.83
C ASP A 124 2.45 -8.35 -3.31
N GLN A 125 1.44 -7.94 -4.08
CA GLN A 125 0.65 -6.73 -3.79
C GLN A 125 -0.76 -7.05 -3.31
N SER A 126 -1.05 -8.27 -2.85
CA SER A 126 -2.39 -8.64 -2.38
C SER A 126 -2.88 -7.71 -1.26
N SER A 127 -2.01 -7.33 -0.32
CA SER A 127 -2.34 -6.40 0.76
C SER A 127 -2.58 -4.96 0.26
N THR A 128 -1.89 -4.54 -0.82
CA THR A 128 -2.12 -3.23 -1.47
C THR A 128 -3.52 -3.13 -2.05
N TYR A 129 -3.99 -4.16 -2.76
CA TYR A 129 -5.37 -4.20 -3.26
C TYR A 129 -6.40 -4.21 -2.13
N GLN A 130 -6.14 -4.96 -1.05
CA GLN A 130 -7.01 -4.96 0.13
C GLN A 130 -7.08 -3.57 0.80
N ALA A 131 -5.95 -2.87 0.91
CA ALA A 131 -5.91 -1.52 1.47
C ALA A 131 -6.75 -0.53 0.61
N ILE A 132 -6.59 -0.57 -0.71
CA ILE A 132 -7.40 0.23 -1.64
C ILE A 132 -8.89 -0.05 -1.43
N GLN A 133 -9.28 -1.33 -1.40
CA GLN A 133 -10.68 -1.74 -1.21
C GLN A 133 -11.25 -1.20 0.10
N GLN A 134 -10.54 -1.36 1.22
CA GLN A 134 -11.04 -0.88 2.53
C GLN A 134 -11.19 0.65 2.57
N LEU A 135 -10.25 1.39 1.98
CA LEU A 135 -10.30 2.85 1.91
C LEU A 135 -11.43 3.34 0.99
N GLN A 136 -11.64 2.68 -0.15
CA GLN A 136 -12.76 2.97 -1.06
C GLN A 136 -14.10 2.73 -0.38
N MET A 137 -14.26 1.58 0.30
CA MET A 137 -15.47 1.28 1.07
C MET A 137 -15.69 2.31 2.18
N PHE A 138 -14.64 2.74 2.89
CA PHE A 138 -14.75 3.80 3.88
C PHE A 138 -15.32 5.09 3.27
N MET A 139 -14.80 5.53 2.13
CA MET A 139 -15.30 6.72 1.44
C MET A 139 -16.74 6.57 0.92
N GLU A 140 -17.14 5.36 0.52
CA GLU A 140 -18.50 5.06 0.07
C GLU A 140 -19.50 5.11 1.23
N TYR A 141 -19.17 4.49 2.38
CA TYR A 141 -20.01 4.52 3.57
C TYR A 141 -20.05 5.90 4.24
N PHE A 142 -18.95 6.67 4.19
CA PHE A 142 -18.81 7.94 4.88
C PHE A 142 -18.31 9.07 3.96
N PRO A 143 -19.10 9.45 2.93
CA PRO A 143 -18.67 10.39 1.88
C PRO A 143 -18.47 11.84 2.35
N ASN A 144 -18.92 12.17 3.57
CA ASN A 144 -18.77 13.49 4.20
C ASN A 144 -17.79 13.48 5.39
N SER A 145 -17.05 12.38 5.60
CA SER A 145 -16.08 12.29 6.68
C SER A 145 -14.95 13.31 6.52
N THR A 146 -14.50 13.86 7.65
CA THR A 146 -13.26 14.68 7.70
C THR A 146 -12.01 13.90 7.30
N LYS A 147 -12.07 12.55 7.30
CA LYS A 147 -10.98 11.66 6.90
C LYS A 147 -10.98 11.27 5.42
N LYS A 148 -11.98 11.73 4.65
CA LYS A 148 -12.11 11.40 3.23
C LYS A 148 -10.89 11.79 2.40
N GLN A 149 -10.37 13.00 2.57
CA GLN A 149 -9.20 13.45 1.81
C GLN A 149 -7.98 12.59 2.13
N GLU A 150 -7.75 12.32 3.42
CA GLU A 150 -6.66 11.44 3.88
C GLU A 150 -6.78 10.02 3.28
N ALA A 151 -7.99 9.48 3.18
CA ALA A 151 -8.26 8.20 2.52
C ALA A 151 -7.99 8.22 1.02
N GLN A 152 -8.42 9.28 0.34
CA GLN A 152 -8.20 9.47 -1.09
C GLN A 152 -6.71 9.57 -1.43
N ASP A 153 -5.94 10.33 -0.65
CA ASP A 153 -4.50 10.49 -0.85
C ASP A 153 -3.77 9.15 -0.65
N MET A 154 -4.19 8.35 0.34
CA MET A 154 -3.67 6.99 0.54
C MET A 154 -4.00 6.08 -0.66
N ILE A 155 -5.22 6.15 -1.22
CA ILE A 155 -5.59 5.36 -2.41
C ILE A 155 -4.67 5.72 -3.60
N PHE A 156 -4.42 7.01 -3.84
CA PHE A 156 -3.52 7.42 -4.93
C PHE A 156 -2.10 6.91 -4.72
N ALA A 157 -1.54 7.03 -3.51
CA ALA A 157 -0.22 6.51 -3.21
C ALA A 157 -0.11 4.97 -3.38
N LEU A 158 -1.19 4.23 -3.11
CA LEU A 158 -1.25 2.78 -3.37
C LEU A 158 -1.34 2.48 -4.87
N GLN A 159 -2.10 3.25 -5.64
CA GLN A 159 -2.18 3.11 -7.09
C GLN A 159 -0.82 3.42 -7.74
N ASP A 160 -0.12 4.46 -7.31
CA ASP A 160 1.23 4.78 -7.79
C ASP A 160 2.22 3.65 -7.50
N LYS A 161 2.09 3.00 -6.33
CA LYS A 161 2.88 1.81 -5.98
C LYS A 161 2.63 0.65 -6.96
N LEU A 162 1.38 0.43 -7.36
CA LEU A 162 1.02 -0.59 -8.35
C LEU A 162 1.56 -0.25 -9.74
N VAL A 163 1.47 1.01 -10.17
CA VAL A 163 2.06 1.44 -11.45
C VAL A 163 3.57 1.27 -11.44
N LEU A 164 4.23 1.60 -10.34
CA LEU A 164 5.68 1.45 -10.22
C LEU A 164 6.11 -0.02 -10.34
N LYS A 165 5.30 -0.96 -9.83
CA LYS A 165 5.50 -2.40 -10.03
C LYS A 165 5.46 -2.75 -11.53
N GLU A 166 4.43 -2.29 -12.24
CA GLU A 166 4.30 -2.56 -13.68
C GLU A 166 5.43 -1.91 -14.49
N LEU A 167 5.85 -0.70 -14.13
CA LEU A 167 7.00 -0.03 -14.75
C LEU A 167 8.29 -0.84 -14.55
N TYR A 168 8.50 -1.44 -13.37
CA TYR A 168 9.64 -2.33 -13.14
C TYR A 168 9.56 -3.61 -13.97
N SER A 169 8.38 -4.21 -14.08
CA SER A 169 8.15 -5.38 -14.92
C SER A 169 8.41 -5.08 -16.40
N ALA A 170 7.88 -3.97 -16.93
CA ALA A 170 8.11 -3.54 -18.30
C ALA A 170 9.61 -3.28 -18.56
N LYS A 171 10.30 -2.59 -17.65
CA LYS A 171 11.76 -2.38 -17.75
C LYS A 171 12.54 -3.69 -17.74
N LEU A 172 12.13 -4.65 -16.91
CA LEU A 172 12.75 -5.97 -16.88
C LEU A 172 12.60 -6.68 -18.24
N TYR A 173 11.39 -6.70 -18.80
CA TYR A 173 11.14 -7.29 -20.11
C TYR A 173 11.94 -6.61 -21.22
N TYR A 174 12.00 -5.28 -21.22
CA TYR A 174 12.85 -4.53 -22.15
C TYR A 174 14.32 -4.96 -22.05
N ASN A 175 14.86 -5.05 -20.83
CA ASN A 175 16.25 -5.42 -20.59
C ASN A 175 16.57 -6.88 -20.96
N LEU A 176 15.58 -7.79 -20.90
CA LEU A 176 15.75 -9.18 -21.34
C LEU A 176 15.85 -9.30 -22.87
N GLY A 177 15.30 -8.34 -23.61
CA GLY A 177 15.32 -8.32 -25.07
C GLY A 177 14.80 -9.62 -25.68
N ASN A 178 15.64 -10.32 -26.46
CA ASN A 178 15.25 -11.59 -27.10
C ASN A 178 15.60 -12.85 -26.29
N TYR A 179 16.01 -12.71 -25.02
CA TYR A 179 16.37 -13.86 -24.19
C TYR A 179 15.15 -14.76 -23.95
N LEU A 180 15.20 -16.00 -24.43
CA LEU A 180 14.12 -17.00 -24.33
C LEU A 180 12.76 -16.55 -24.90
N GLY A 181 12.73 -15.59 -25.83
CA GLY A 181 11.50 -15.12 -26.47
C GLY A 181 11.53 -13.62 -26.78
N ASN A 182 10.46 -13.10 -27.39
CA ASN A 182 10.31 -11.67 -27.71
C ASN A 182 9.86 -10.88 -26.48
N ASN A 183 10.76 -10.58 -25.54
CA ASN A 183 10.40 -9.82 -24.33
C ASN A 183 10.13 -8.34 -24.63
N TYR A 184 10.53 -7.81 -25.78
CA TYR A 184 10.13 -6.46 -26.19
C TYR A 184 8.60 -6.35 -26.34
N GLU A 185 7.96 -7.37 -26.90
CA GLU A 185 6.50 -7.44 -26.97
C GLU A 185 5.86 -7.55 -25.57
N SER A 186 6.45 -8.35 -24.68
CA SER A 186 6.02 -8.40 -23.27
C SER A 186 6.15 -7.03 -22.58
N CYS A 187 7.23 -6.28 -22.84
CA CYS A 187 7.40 -4.92 -22.36
C CYS A 187 6.29 -3.99 -22.84
N VAL A 188 5.97 -4.01 -24.14
CA VAL A 188 4.89 -3.21 -24.73
C VAL A 188 3.56 -3.54 -24.06
N ILE A 189 3.21 -4.82 -23.97
CA ILE A 189 1.94 -5.28 -23.38
C ILE A 189 1.84 -4.86 -21.91
N THR A 190 2.88 -5.09 -21.11
CA THR A 190 2.90 -4.71 -19.69
C THR A 190 2.74 -3.19 -19.51
N ALA A 191 3.48 -2.39 -20.28
CA ALA A 191 3.39 -0.93 -20.18
C ALA A 191 2.02 -0.40 -20.64
N GLN A 192 1.45 -0.95 -21.72
CA GLN A 192 0.12 -0.56 -22.20
C GLN A 192 -0.98 -0.93 -21.21
N ASN A 193 -0.89 -2.11 -20.57
CA ASN A 193 -1.84 -2.49 -19.52
C ASN A 193 -1.75 -1.53 -18.32
N ALA A 194 -0.54 -1.14 -17.90
CA ALA A 194 -0.36 -0.15 -16.85
C ALA A 194 -1.00 1.22 -17.21
N LEU A 195 -0.81 1.69 -18.45
CA LEU A 195 -1.42 2.93 -18.93
C LEU A 195 -2.96 2.86 -19.05
N LYS A 196 -3.49 1.66 -19.32
CA LYS A 196 -4.92 1.40 -19.41
C LYS A 196 -5.57 1.35 -18.03
N ASP A 197 -4.95 0.64 -17.09
CA ASP A 197 -5.47 0.44 -15.75
C ASP A 197 -5.30 1.70 -14.88
N TYR A 198 -4.26 2.51 -15.15
CA TYR A 198 -3.93 3.72 -14.41
C TYR A 198 -3.71 4.93 -15.35
N PRO A 199 -4.76 5.42 -16.02
CA PRO A 199 -4.63 6.43 -17.07
C PRO A 199 -4.05 7.78 -16.59
N TYR A 200 -4.19 8.10 -15.30
CA TYR A 200 -3.76 9.35 -14.69
C TYR A 200 -2.44 9.24 -13.90
N THR A 201 -1.66 8.18 -14.09
CA THR A 201 -0.40 8.01 -13.37
C THR A 201 0.65 9.04 -13.77
N ASP A 202 1.47 9.48 -12.81
CA ASP A 202 2.62 10.33 -13.08
C ASP A 202 3.73 9.61 -13.88
N TYR A 203 3.71 8.27 -13.95
CA TYR A 203 4.68 7.46 -14.72
C TYR A 203 4.33 7.31 -16.20
N ARG A 204 3.34 8.07 -16.69
CA ARG A 204 2.81 7.94 -18.05
C ARG A 204 3.89 8.16 -19.10
N GLU A 205 4.69 9.21 -18.96
CA GLU A 205 5.79 9.53 -19.87
C GLU A 205 6.85 8.42 -19.88
N GLU A 206 7.25 7.93 -18.70
CA GLU A 206 8.22 6.84 -18.55
C GLU A 206 7.74 5.51 -19.18
N LEU A 207 6.44 5.21 -19.09
CA LEU A 207 5.85 4.02 -19.73
C LEU A 207 5.78 4.20 -21.24
N SER A 208 5.32 5.36 -21.74
CA SER A 208 5.19 5.62 -23.17
C SER A 208 6.53 5.63 -23.91
N ILE A 209 7.59 6.22 -23.33
CA ILE A 209 8.92 6.14 -23.96
C ILE A 209 9.46 4.71 -23.99
N LEU A 210 9.13 3.91 -22.97
CA LEU A 210 9.56 2.52 -22.91
C LEU A 210 8.85 1.67 -23.98
N ILE A 211 7.58 1.95 -24.28
CA ILE A 211 6.85 1.33 -25.39
C ILE A 211 7.52 1.68 -26.72
N LEU A 212 7.83 2.97 -26.96
CA LEU A 212 8.50 3.39 -28.19
C LEU A 212 9.85 2.68 -28.39
N ARG A 213 10.67 2.62 -27.33
CA ARG A 213 11.95 1.88 -27.34
C ARG A 213 11.73 0.40 -27.67
N ALA A 214 10.79 -0.24 -26.99
CA ALA A 214 10.53 -1.66 -27.16
C ALA A 214 10.01 -2.01 -28.57
N ARG A 215 9.12 -1.20 -29.15
CA ARG A 215 8.66 -1.37 -30.53
C ARG A 215 9.80 -1.25 -31.53
N TYR A 216 10.67 -0.26 -31.33
CA TYR A 216 11.84 -0.06 -32.20
C TYR A 216 12.80 -1.25 -32.17
N GLU A 217 13.20 -1.70 -30.97
CA GLU A 217 14.05 -2.88 -30.81
C GLU A 217 13.39 -4.14 -31.37
N MET A 218 12.08 -4.31 -31.14
CA MET A 218 11.32 -5.41 -31.73
C MET A 218 11.39 -5.37 -33.26
N ALA A 219 11.28 -4.19 -33.90
CA ALA A 219 11.41 -4.04 -35.34
C ALA A 219 12.81 -4.39 -35.85
N ILE A 220 13.87 -3.96 -35.14
CA ILE A 220 15.27 -4.29 -35.47
C ILE A 220 15.50 -5.80 -35.53
N TYR A 221 15.04 -6.54 -34.53
CA TYR A 221 15.27 -7.98 -34.42
C TYR A 221 14.18 -8.85 -35.08
N SER A 222 13.33 -8.25 -35.91
CA SER A 222 12.27 -8.96 -36.62
C SER A 222 12.76 -9.78 -37.80
N VAL A 223 12.04 -10.86 -38.10
CA VAL A 223 12.12 -11.51 -39.42
C VAL A 223 11.64 -10.56 -40.52
N GLU A 224 12.18 -10.73 -41.72
CA GLU A 224 12.00 -9.77 -42.83
C GLU A 224 10.54 -9.46 -43.13
N ASP A 225 9.69 -10.50 -43.20
CA ASP A 225 8.25 -10.36 -43.50
C ASP A 225 7.48 -9.50 -42.48
N LYS A 226 7.99 -9.36 -41.25
CA LYS A 226 7.36 -8.56 -40.17
C LYS A 226 8.01 -7.20 -39.95
N LYS A 227 9.19 -6.99 -40.52
CA LYS A 227 10.07 -5.85 -40.22
C LYS A 227 9.42 -4.54 -40.64
N MET A 228 8.90 -4.47 -41.86
CA MET A 228 8.27 -3.26 -42.40
C MET A 228 7.04 -2.83 -41.62
N GLU A 229 6.20 -3.77 -41.20
CA GLU A 229 5.01 -3.50 -40.37
C GLU A 229 5.43 -2.93 -39.01
N ARG A 230 6.37 -3.57 -38.32
CA ARG A 230 6.83 -3.14 -36.99
C ARG A 230 7.55 -1.79 -36.99
N TYR A 231 8.27 -1.45 -38.06
CA TYR A 231 8.81 -0.10 -38.22
C TYR A 231 7.72 0.95 -38.42
N ARG A 232 6.64 0.63 -39.16
CA ARG A 232 5.48 1.54 -39.29
C ARG A 232 4.80 1.75 -37.94
N GLU A 233 4.59 0.68 -37.16
CA GLU A 233 4.07 0.79 -35.79
C GLU A 233 4.97 1.63 -34.88
N THR A 234 6.30 1.54 -35.05
CA THR A 234 7.26 2.37 -34.30
C THR A 234 7.11 3.84 -34.65
N VAL A 235 6.88 4.16 -35.93
CA VAL A 235 6.62 5.53 -36.39
C VAL A 235 5.30 6.07 -35.83
N ASP A 236 4.25 5.25 -35.80
CA ASP A 236 2.96 5.63 -35.21
C ASP A 236 3.10 5.91 -33.70
N GLU A 237 3.84 5.05 -32.98
CA GLU A 237 4.13 5.23 -31.56
C GLU A 237 4.97 6.50 -31.29
N TYR A 238 5.91 6.84 -32.18
CA TYR A 238 6.64 8.10 -32.09
C TYR A 238 5.71 9.30 -32.16
N TYR A 239 4.76 9.31 -33.10
CA TYR A 239 3.81 10.41 -33.21
C TYR A 239 2.89 10.49 -32.00
N ALA A 240 2.42 9.34 -31.48
CA ALA A 240 1.65 9.29 -30.24
C ALA A 240 2.45 9.91 -29.07
N PHE A 241 3.70 9.48 -28.88
CA PHE A 241 4.58 9.98 -27.84
C PHE A 241 4.84 11.49 -27.96
N LYS A 242 5.20 11.98 -29.15
CA LYS A 242 5.49 13.39 -29.39
C LYS A 242 4.27 14.30 -29.22
N ASN A 243 3.10 13.82 -29.64
CA ASN A 243 1.85 14.57 -29.48
C ASN A 243 1.43 14.67 -28.01
N GLU A 244 1.63 13.60 -27.24
CA GLU A 244 1.26 13.55 -25.83
C GLU A 244 2.27 14.30 -24.94
N PHE A 245 3.58 14.20 -25.25
CA PHE A 245 4.66 14.78 -24.47
C PHE A 245 5.55 15.72 -25.30
N PRO A 246 5.02 16.89 -25.75
CA PRO A 246 5.73 17.81 -26.63
C PRO A 246 6.92 18.54 -25.97
N GLU A 247 7.08 18.43 -24.66
CA GLU A 247 8.21 18.96 -23.89
C GLU A 247 9.03 17.86 -23.20
N SER A 248 8.87 16.60 -23.64
CA SER A 248 9.55 15.46 -23.05
C SER A 248 11.08 15.60 -23.07
N LYS A 249 11.71 15.19 -21.97
CA LYS A 249 13.18 15.01 -21.89
C LYS A 249 13.72 13.97 -22.87
N TYR A 250 12.85 13.09 -23.39
CA TYR A 250 13.18 12.01 -24.32
C TYR A 250 12.97 12.38 -25.80
N LEU A 251 12.55 13.61 -26.14
CA LEU A 251 12.27 13.97 -27.54
C LEU A 251 13.43 13.73 -28.50
N LYS A 252 14.67 14.05 -28.10
CA LYS A 252 15.85 13.82 -28.95
C LYS A 252 16.05 12.33 -29.26
N GLU A 253 15.76 11.47 -28.30
CA GLU A 253 15.84 10.02 -28.46
C GLU A 253 14.71 9.51 -29.34
N ALA A 254 13.47 9.96 -29.10
CA ALA A 254 12.30 9.61 -29.89
C ALA A 254 12.49 10.01 -31.37
N GLU A 255 13.04 11.20 -31.63
CA GLU A 255 13.37 11.68 -32.98
C GLU A 255 14.46 10.84 -33.66
N LYS A 256 15.45 10.36 -32.91
CA LYS A 256 16.45 9.43 -33.43
C LYS A 256 15.78 8.13 -33.89
N ILE A 257 14.95 7.51 -33.03
CA ILE A 257 14.19 6.29 -33.34
C ILE A 257 13.34 6.47 -34.59
N PHE A 258 12.62 7.59 -34.70
CA PHE A 258 11.81 7.92 -35.87
C PHE A 258 12.65 7.99 -37.15
N ASN A 259 13.76 8.72 -37.13
CA ASN A 259 14.60 8.90 -38.31
C ASN A 259 15.25 7.59 -38.77
N GLU A 260 15.64 6.72 -37.84
CA GLU A 260 16.19 5.39 -38.15
C GLU A 260 15.10 4.49 -38.75
N SER A 261 13.90 4.49 -38.18
CA SER A 261 12.75 3.72 -38.68
C SER A 261 12.31 4.16 -40.09
N GLN A 262 12.29 5.47 -40.35
CA GLN A 262 11.92 6.05 -41.64
C GLN A 262 12.88 5.70 -42.78
N LYS A 263 14.18 5.48 -42.49
CA LYS A 263 15.14 5.03 -43.50
C LYS A 263 14.78 3.63 -43.99
N VAL A 264 14.51 2.72 -43.06
CA VAL A 264 14.14 1.33 -43.40
C VAL A 264 12.83 1.25 -44.17
N ILE A 265 11.85 2.11 -43.85
CA ILE A 265 10.55 2.11 -44.56
C ILE A 265 10.67 2.61 -46.01
N LYS A 266 11.68 3.42 -46.31
CA LYS A 266 11.89 4.03 -47.64
C LYS A 266 12.80 3.22 -48.56
N ASP A 267 13.57 2.29 -47.99
CA ASP A 267 14.38 1.30 -48.71
C ASP A 267 13.50 0.14 -49.23
#